data_AF-A0A3N5L3Q2-F1
#
_entry.id   AF-A0A3N5L3Q2-F1
#
_cell.length_a   1.000
_cell.length_b   1.000
_cell.length_c   1.000
_cell.angle_alpha   90.00
_cell.angle_beta   90.00
_cell.angle_gamma   90.00
#
_symmetry.space_group_name_H-M   'P 1'
#
loop_
_entity.id
_entity.type
_entity.pdbx_description
1 polymer ?
#
loop_
_entity_poly.entity_id
_entity_poly.type
_entity_poly.pdbx_seq_one_letter_code
_entity_poly.pdbx_strand_id
1 'polypeptide(L)'
;MWATLLSAVTFLSSLGLALFALFLPVYAFVPNLVERALHFGLAIPLIFLARRKPAGRLPRLLDVGLTLLGLFLCGYIALNFQAVLDQYGVVTGGGQTVMGLLMILLILEAARRTIRPVLPAITLLFLLYALYGHVIPGYFGHVRYDLAQIVGMLYLTTGGIWGQLTGISANIIAIFVFMGAFVGETGGGAGFRMLSIRAAGRLRGGPAKVATVASAMFGTISGSASANVVTTGAFTIPMMTKLGFRPPFAAAVEAVASTGGQIMPPIMGAAAFIMAELTQTPYLTIAAAAFLPAVLY
;
A
#
# COMPACT_ATOMS: atom_id res chain seq x y z
N MET A 1 5.68 -10.95 -28.41
CA MET A 1 7.02 -10.64 -27.89
C MET A 1 7.01 -9.54 -26.82
N TRP A 2 6.65 -8.28 -27.14
CA TRP A 2 6.62 -7.19 -26.14
C TRP A 2 5.69 -7.41 -24.95
N ALA A 3 4.47 -7.90 -25.18
CA ALA A 3 3.53 -8.20 -24.10
C ALA A 3 4.09 -9.30 -23.17
N THR A 4 4.68 -10.35 -23.76
CA THR A 4 5.31 -11.46 -23.03
C THR A 4 6.47 -10.99 -22.17
N LEU A 5 7.31 -10.09 -22.68
CA LEU A 5 8.45 -9.53 -21.95
C LEU A 5 7.99 -8.64 -20.78
N LEU A 6 7.00 -7.77 -20.99
CA LEU A 6 6.45 -6.94 -19.92
C LEU A 6 5.79 -7.79 -18.83
N SER A 7 5.03 -8.82 -19.22
CA SER A 7 4.45 -9.78 -18.28
C SER A 7 5.52 -10.54 -17.50
N ALA A 8 6.61 -10.97 -18.15
CA ALA A 8 7.73 -11.61 -17.48
C ALA A 8 8.40 -10.66 -16.47
N VAL A 9 8.65 -9.41 -16.84
CA VAL A 9 9.20 -8.39 -15.93
C VAL A 9 8.28 -8.19 -14.73
N THR A 10 6.98 -7.97 -14.94
CA THR A 10 6.03 -7.80 -13.84
C THR A 10 5.95 -9.03 -12.94
N PHE A 11 6.01 -10.24 -13.53
CA PHE A 11 5.99 -11.48 -12.78
C PHE A 11 7.25 -11.62 -11.92
N LEU A 12 8.42 -11.42 -12.50
CA LEU A 12 9.70 -11.47 -11.78
C LEU A 12 9.77 -10.41 -10.67
N SER A 13 9.28 -9.20 -10.92
CA SER A 13 9.21 -8.15 -9.89
C SER A 13 8.22 -8.51 -8.78
N SER A 14 7.06 -9.08 -9.10
CA SER A 14 6.11 -9.53 -8.06
C SER A 14 6.64 -10.69 -7.24
N LEU A 15 7.31 -11.64 -7.89
CA LEU A 15 7.95 -12.77 -7.21
C LEU A 15 9.10 -12.28 -6.33
N GLY A 16 9.92 -11.37 -6.86
CA GLY A 16 10.99 -10.70 -6.12
C GLY A 16 10.45 -9.95 -4.91
N LEU A 17 9.38 -9.17 -5.06
CA LEU A 17 8.74 -8.45 -3.95
C LEU A 17 8.21 -9.40 -2.88
N ALA A 18 7.55 -10.48 -3.28
CA ALA A 18 7.02 -11.49 -2.36
C ALA A 18 8.14 -12.20 -1.59
N LEU A 19 9.17 -12.67 -2.30
CA LEU A 19 10.33 -13.30 -1.66
C LEU A 19 11.06 -12.31 -0.76
N PHE A 20 11.27 -11.09 -1.22
CA PHE A 20 11.90 -10.03 -0.43
C PHE A 20 11.14 -9.78 0.88
N ALA A 21 9.82 -9.62 0.82
CA ALA A 21 8.97 -9.43 1.99
C ALA A 21 9.03 -10.62 2.97
N LEU A 22 9.11 -11.86 2.47
CA LEU A 22 9.17 -13.06 3.31
C LEU A 22 10.56 -13.30 3.94
N PHE A 23 11.62 -12.97 3.20
CA PHE A 23 13.00 -13.21 3.65
C PHE A 23 13.48 -12.13 4.63
N LEU A 24 13.06 -10.87 4.46
CA LEU A 24 13.61 -9.76 5.21
C LEU A 24 13.48 -9.86 6.74
N PRO A 25 12.31 -10.23 7.29
CA PRO A 25 12.13 -10.36 8.73
C PRO A 25 12.98 -11.48 9.34
N VAL A 26 13.40 -12.47 8.53
CA VAL A 26 14.12 -13.66 8.98
C VAL A 26 15.64 -13.43 8.97
N TYR A 27 16.16 -12.66 8.02
CA TYR A 27 17.60 -12.52 7.74
C TYR A 27 18.12 -11.08 7.95
N ALA A 28 17.60 -10.38 8.97
CA ALA A 28 17.70 -8.95 9.27
C ALA A 28 19.11 -8.28 9.27
N PHE A 29 19.79 -8.25 8.13
CA PHE A 29 21.12 -7.65 7.94
C PHE A 29 21.20 -6.68 6.75
N VAL A 30 20.06 -6.09 6.36
CA VAL A 30 20.02 -5.08 5.29
C VAL A 30 19.85 -3.69 5.91
N PRO A 31 20.69 -2.70 5.59
CA PRO A 31 20.50 -1.33 6.05
C PRO A 31 19.14 -0.78 5.60
N ASN A 32 18.44 -0.08 6.50
CA ASN A 32 17.10 0.50 6.25
C ASN A 32 16.99 1.23 4.90
N LEU A 33 18.02 2.01 4.55
CA LEU A 33 18.05 2.79 3.30
C LEU A 33 18.02 1.89 2.07
N VAL A 34 18.84 0.83 2.07
CA VAL A 34 18.93 -0.16 0.98
C VAL A 34 17.63 -0.97 0.90
N GLU A 35 17.15 -1.43 2.05
CA GLU A 35 15.94 -2.22 2.17
C GLU A 35 14.73 -1.50 1.55
N ARG A 36 14.49 -0.25 1.97
CA ARG A 36 13.35 0.55 1.53
C ARG A 36 13.46 0.92 0.05
N ALA A 37 14.67 1.16 -0.44
CA ALA A 37 14.94 1.39 -1.86
C ALA A 37 14.66 0.14 -2.71
N LEU A 38 15.08 -1.05 -2.26
CA LEU A 38 14.81 -2.31 -2.94
C LEU A 38 13.32 -2.65 -2.94
N HIS A 39 12.64 -2.50 -1.80
CA HIS A 39 11.20 -2.70 -1.67
C HIS A 39 10.43 -1.85 -2.69
N PHE A 40 10.71 -0.54 -2.71
CA PHE A 40 10.04 0.37 -3.64
C PHE A 40 10.42 0.08 -5.09
N GLY A 41 11.70 -0.23 -5.36
CA GLY A 41 12.18 -0.62 -6.69
C GLY A 41 11.46 -1.85 -7.25
N LEU A 42 11.20 -2.87 -6.42
CA LEU A 42 10.43 -4.06 -6.80
C LEU A 42 8.94 -3.74 -7.02
N ALA A 43 8.39 -2.73 -6.36
CA ALA A 43 7.01 -2.29 -6.55
C ALA A 43 6.80 -1.46 -7.83
N ILE A 44 7.82 -0.73 -8.32
CA ILE A 44 7.72 0.18 -9.47
C ILE A 44 7.18 -0.52 -10.75
N PRO A 45 7.71 -1.68 -11.18
CA PRO A 45 7.17 -2.40 -12.34
C PRO A 45 5.70 -2.80 -12.18
N LEU A 46 5.26 -3.09 -10.96
CA LEU A 46 3.85 -3.43 -10.67
C LEU A 46 2.94 -2.21 -10.82
N ILE A 47 3.43 -1.03 -10.42
CA ILE A 47 2.69 0.23 -10.52
C ILE A 47 2.54 0.68 -11.97
N PHE A 48 3.64 0.68 -12.74
CA PHE A 48 3.67 1.28 -14.07
C PHE A 48 3.31 0.30 -15.20
N LEU A 49 3.63 -0.99 -15.07
CA LEU A 49 3.44 -1.97 -16.15
C LEU A 49 2.25 -2.92 -15.93
N ALA A 50 1.99 -3.37 -14.69
CA ALA A 50 1.00 -4.43 -14.46
C ALA A 50 -0.46 -3.92 -14.53
N ARG A 51 -0.74 -2.73 -14.01
CA ARG A 51 -2.13 -2.23 -13.87
C ARG A 51 -2.74 -1.65 -15.15
N ARG A 52 -1.94 -1.37 -16.18
CA ARG A 52 -2.41 -0.62 -17.36
C ARG A 52 -2.30 -1.45 -18.63
N LYS A 53 -3.39 -1.49 -19.41
CA LYS A 53 -3.37 -1.89 -20.82
C LYS A 53 -3.35 -0.61 -21.68
N PRO A 54 -2.20 0.08 -21.84
CA PRO A 54 -2.14 1.33 -22.58
C PRO A 54 -2.63 1.13 -24.02
N ALA A 55 -3.58 1.96 -24.44
CA ALA A 55 -4.00 2.05 -25.82
C ALA A 55 -2.94 2.87 -26.60
N GLY A 56 -2.18 2.21 -27.46
CA GLY A 56 -1.15 2.84 -28.29
C GLY A 56 0.30 2.64 -27.82
N ARG A 57 1.25 2.96 -28.71
CA ARG A 57 2.70 2.75 -28.48
C ARG A 57 3.31 3.77 -27.52
N LEU A 58 2.93 5.04 -27.65
CA LEU A 58 3.53 6.13 -26.88
C LEU A 58 3.30 6.00 -25.36
N PRO A 59 2.07 5.75 -24.85
CA PRO A 59 1.85 5.59 -23.41
C PRO A 59 2.60 4.38 -22.84
N ARG A 60 2.76 3.31 -23.64
CA ARG A 60 3.54 2.13 -23.23
C ARG A 60 5.04 2.44 -23.10
N LEU A 61 5.60 3.22 -24.03
CA LEU A 61 6.99 3.65 -23.96
C LEU A 61 7.24 4.56 -22.74
N LEU A 62 6.30 5.43 -22.43
CA LEU A 62 6.36 6.26 -21.22
C LEU A 62 6.33 5.40 -19.95
N ASP A 63 5.45 4.39 -19.88
CA ASP A 63 5.37 3.50 -18.72
C ASP A 63 6.67 2.68 -18.53
N VAL A 64 7.29 2.23 -19.62
CA VAL A 64 8.61 1.59 -19.58
C VAL A 64 9.70 2.58 -19.15
N GLY A 65 9.70 3.79 -19.70
CA GLY A 65 10.67 4.84 -19.33
C GLY A 65 10.59 5.21 -17.85
N LEU A 66 9.38 5.39 -17.31
CA LEU A 66 9.15 5.63 -15.89
C LEU A 66 9.59 4.45 -15.02
N THR A 67 9.38 3.22 -15.49
CA THR A 67 9.84 2.02 -14.79
C THR A 67 11.37 1.98 -14.71
N LEU A 68 12.07 2.19 -15.84
CA LEU A 68 13.53 2.19 -15.90
C LEU A 68 14.13 3.33 -15.07
N LEU A 69 13.53 4.53 -15.15
CA LEU A 69 13.92 5.67 -14.33
C LEU A 69 13.79 5.34 -12.84
N GLY A 70 12.65 4.79 -12.43
CA GLY A 70 12.41 4.41 -11.04
C GLY A 70 13.40 3.36 -10.53
N LEU A 71 13.65 2.32 -11.31
CA LEU A 71 14.64 1.29 -11.00
C LEU A 71 16.05 1.88 -10.89
N PHE A 72 16.42 2.80 -11.79
CA PHE A 72 17.71 3.49 -11.73
C PHE A 72 17.85 4.34 -10.45
N LEU A 73 16.83 5.12 -10.09
CA LEU A 73 16.87 5.96 -8.89
C LEU A 73 16.92 5.12 -7.61
N CYS A 74 16.09 4.08 -7.48
CA CYS A 74 16.19 3.15 -6.36
C CYS A 74 17.55 2.43 -6.33
N GLY A 75 18.05 2.02 -7.49
CA GLY A 75 19.35 1.36 -7.65
C GLY A 75 20.52 2.25 -7.23
N TYR A 76 20.46 3.55 -7.53
CA TYR A 76 21.47 4.50 -7.08
C TYR A 76 21.62 4.51 -5.56
N ILE A 77 20.50 4.57 -4.84
CA ILE A 77 20.47 4.56 -3.37
C ILE A 77 20.99 3.22 -2.83
N ALA A 78 20.52 2.10 -3.39
CA ALA A 78 20.93 0.77 -2.93
C ALA A 78 22.42 0.49 -3.16
N LEU A 79 22.97 0.90 -4.31
CA LEU A 79 24.36 0.63 -4.69
C LEU A 79 25.36 1.60 -4.05
N ASN A 80 24.96 2.86 -3.79
CA ASN A 80 25.84 3.90 -3.24
C ASN A 80 25.52 4.21 -1.77
N PHE A 81 24.87 3.30 -1.05
CA PHE A 81 24.29 3.59 0.26
C PHE A 81 25.31 4.10 1.29
N GLN A 82 26.54 3.60 1.31
CA GLN A 82 27.59 4.06 2.24
C GLN A 82 27.89 5.55 2.02
N ALA A 83 28.18 5.93 0.77
CA ALA A 83 28.45 7.32 0.41
C ALA A 83 27.24 8.23 0.66
N VAL A 84 26.02 7.73 0.45
CA VAL A 84 24.78 8.47 0.71
C VAL A 84 24.55 8.66 2.22
N LEU A 85 24.86 7.65 3.04
CA LEU A 85 24.77 7.75 4.49
C LEU A 85 25.77 8.79 5.05
N ASP A 86 27.00 8.79 4.54
CA ASP A 86 28.05 9.73 4.96
C ASP A 86 27.76 11.19 4.57
N GLN A 87 26.80 11.42 3.66
CA GLN A 87 26.39 12.75 3.21
C GLN A 87 25.40 13.44 4.16
N TYR A 88 24.74 12.71 5.06
CA TYR A 88 23.73 13.25 5.98
C TYR A 88 22.69 14.18 5.32
N GLY A 89 22.31 13.89 4.06
CA GLY A 89 21.34 14.68 3.30
C GLY A 89 21.91 15.87 2.51
N VAL A 90 23.21 16.13 2.60
CA VAL A 90 23.90 17.14 1.78
C VAL A 90 24.12 16.58 0.38
N VAL A 91 23.53 17.24 -0.62
CA VAL A 91 23.70 16.83 -2.02
C VAL A 91 25.12 17.11 -2.52
N THR A 92 25.69 16.14 -3.23
CA THR A 92 26.98 16.23 -3.92
C THR A 92 26.75 16.46 -5.42
N GLY A 93 27.04 17.68 -5.87
CA GLY A 93 26.83 18.10 -7.26
C GLY A 93 25.36 18.25 -7.67
N GLY A 94 25.12 18.76 -8.89
CA GLY A 94 23.76 18.97 -9.40
C GLY A 94 22.99 17.68 -9.72
N GLY A 95 23.70 16.56 -9.92
CA GLY A 95 23.11 15.29 -10.32
C GLY A 95 22.16 14.70 -9.27
N GLN A 96 22.53 14.73 -7.99
CA GLN A 96 21.69 14.20 -6.92
C GLN A 96 20.42 15.01 -6.71
N THR A 97 20.47 16.34 -6.87
CA THR A 97 19.29 17.20 -6.85
C THR A 97 18.32 16.83 -7.96
N VAL A 98 18.82 16.59 -9.18
CA VAL A 98 17.98 16.15 -10.30
C VAL A 98 17.38 14.77 -10.03
N MET A 99 18.18 13.82 -9.53
CA MET A 99 17.69 12.48 -9.19
C MET A 99 16.57 12.51 -8.13
N GLY A 100 16.74 13.29 -7.07
CA GLY A 100 15.72 13.40 -6.03
C GLY A 100 14.45 14.09 -6.52
N LEU A 101 14.56 15.13 -7.36
CA LEU A 101 13.40 15.74 -8.03
C LEU A 101 12.66 14.73 -8.91
N LEU A 102 13.39 13.95 -9.71
CA LEU A 102 12.81 12.92 -10.56
C LEU A 102 12.13 11.83 -9.73
N MET A 103 12.70 11.44 -8.59
CA MET A 103 12.07 10.49 -7.67
C MET A 103 10.77 11.04 -7.09
N ILE A 104 10.76 12.30 -6.63
CA ILE A 104 9.55 12.95 -6.11
C ILE A 104 8.45 12.97 -7.18
N LEU A 105 8.77 13.40 -8.40
CA LEU A 105 7.80 13.42 -9.51
C LEU A 105 7.29 12.01 -9.86
N LEU A 106 8.18 11.02 -9.85
CA LEU A 106 7.82 9.62 -10.11
C LEU A 106 6.87 9.09 -9.03
N ILE A 107 7.11 9.41 -7.76
CA ILE A 107 6.23 9.01 -6.64
C ILE A 107 4.87 9.70 -6.75
N LEU A 108 4.82 10.99 -7.08
CA LEU A 108 3.56 11.71 -7.29
C LEU A 108 2.74 11.08 -8.43
N GLU A 109 3.40 10.72 -9.54
CA GLU A 109 2.77 10.03 -10.66
C GLU A 109 2.33 8.60 -10.27
N ALA A 110 3.15 7.87 -9.53
CA ALA A 110 2.80 6.55 -8.99
C ALA A 110 1.56 6.62 -8.09
N ALA A 111 1.53 7.57 -7.16
CA ALA A 111 0.41 7.80 -6.25
C ALA A 111 -0.86 8.24 -6.98
N ARG A 112 -0.74 9.09 -8.01
CA ARG A 112 -1.88 9.49 -8.86
C ARG A 112 -2.51 8.28 -9.55
N ARG A 113 -1.69 7.34 -10.01
CA ARG A 113 -2.13 6.10 -10.68
C ARG A 113 -2.75 5.10 -9.71
N THR A 114 -2.35 5.08 -8.44
CA THR A 114 -2.76 4.06 -7.48
C THR A 114 -3.88 4.50 -6.52
N ILE A 115 -3.90 5.76 -6.07
CA ILE A 115 -4.78 6.24 -4.99
C ILE A 115 -5.60 7.50 -5.38
N ARG A 116 -5.74 7.78 -6.68
CA ARG A 116 -6.45 8.98 -7.24
C ARG A 116 -5.66 10.28 -7.02
N PRO A 117 -5.95 11.39 -7.75
CA PRO A 117 -5.11 12.59 -7.73
C PRO A 117 -5.18 13.40 -6.42
N VAL A 118 -6.10 13.09 -5.50
CA VAL A 118 -6.31 13.86 -4.27
C VAL A 118 -5.08 13.81 -3.36
N LEU A 119 -4.54 12.62 -3.08
CA LEU A 119 -3.35 12.49 -2.22
C LEU A 119 -2.10 13.17 -2.84
N PRO A 120 -1.72 12.92 -4.11
CA PRO A 120 -0.64 13.65 -4.75
C PRO A 120 -0.81 15.17 -4.73
N ALA A 121 -2.04 15.67 -4.88
CA ALA A 121 -2.30 17.11 -4.83
C ALA A 121 -2.04 17.70 -3.44
N ILE A 122 -2.44 16.98 -2.37
CA ILE A 122 -2.12 17.36 -1.00
C ILE A 122 -0.61 17.32 -0.78
N THR A 123 0.08 16.27 -1.23
CA THR A 123 1.55 16.19 -1.13
C THR A 123 2.22 17.35 -1.87
N LEU A 124 1.74 17.72 -3.07
CA LEU A 124 2.25 18.85 -3.82
C LEU A 124 2.07 20.16 -3.06
N LEU A 125 0.93 20.36 -2.38
CA LEU A 125 0.71 21.53 -1.52
C LEU A 125 1.75 21.62 -0.40
N PHE A 126 2.08 20.50 0.26
CA PHE A 126 3.11 20.48 1.31
C PHE A 126 4.53 20.67 0.76
N LEU A 127 4.82 20.18 -0.45
CA LEU A 127 6.08 20.47 -1.12
C LEU A 127 6.20 21.96 -1.50
N LEU A 128 5.12 22.58 -1.94
CA LEU A 128 5.07 24.02 -2.18
C LEU A 128 5.24 24.80 -0.87
N TYR A 129 4.63 24.33 0.22
CA TYR A 129 4.86 24.90 1.55
C TYR A 129 6.33 24.78 1.95
N ALA A 130 6.99 23.64 1.76
CA ALA A 130 8.42 23.47 2.05
C ALA A 130 9.32 24.45 1.25
N LEU A 131 8.93 24.80 0.02
CA LEU A 131 9.67 25.75 -0.82
C LEU A 131 9.39 27.21 -0.46
N TYR A 132 8.12 27.55 -0.24
CA TYR A 132 7.65 28.94 -0.14
C TYR A 132 7.20 29.36 1.27
N GLY A 133 7.27 28.47 2.26
CA GLY A 133 6.84 28.77 3.63
C GLY A 133 7.68 29.85 4.31
N HIS A 134 8.86 30.19 3.77
CA HIS A 134 9.65 31.35 4.20
C HIS A 134 9.02 32.71 3.87
N VAL A 135 8.02 32.75 2.97
CA VAL A 135 7.27 33.96 2.63
C VAL A 135 6.07 34.15 3.56
N ILE A 136 5.66 33.11 4.30
CA ILE A 136 4.50 33.14 5.19
C ILE A 136 4.89 33.85 6.50
N PRO A 137 4.24 34.98 6.87
CA PRO A 137 4.55 35.67 8.10
C PRO A 137 3.94 34.97 9.33
N GLY A 138 4.54 35.20 10.50
CA GLY A 138 4.04 34.69 11.78
C GLY A 138 4.42 33.23 12.04
N TYR A 139 3.65 32.56 12.90
CA TYR A 139 3.97 31.22 13.42
C TYR A 139 3.94 30.09 12.39
N PHE A 140 3.31 30.31 11.24
CA PHE A 140 3.23 29.32 10.16
C PHE A 140 4.34 29.47 9.11
N GLY A 141 5.27 30.42 9.30
CA GLY A 141 6.46 30.56 8.46
C GLY A 141 7.62 29.68 8.92
N HIS A 142 8.59 29.43 8.04
CA HIS A 142 9.84 28.77 8.39
C HIS A 142 11.06 29.43 7.74
N VAL A 143 12.27 29.05 8.16
CA VAL A 143 13.51 29.56 7.54
C VAL A 143 13.57 29.10 6.07
N ARG A 144 14.16 29.93 5.21
CA ARG A 144 14.36 29.57 3.80
C ARG A 144 15.27 28.34 3.68
N TYR A 145 14.77 27.33 2.98
CA TYR A 145 15.54 26.16 2.58
C TYR A 145 15.86 26.23 1.09
N ASP A 146 17.06 25.81 0.73
CA ASP A 146 17.42 25.65 -0.67
C ASP A 146 16.79 24.38 -1.25
N LEU A 147 16.46 24.41 -2.54
CA LEU A 147 15.89 23.26 -3.24
C LEU A 147 16.75 22.00 -3.07
N ALA A 148 18.06 22.17 -3.15
CA ALA A 148 19.06 21.14 -2.90
C ALA A 148 18.94 20.50 -1.51
N GLN A 149 18.70 21.31 -0.47
CA GLN A 149 18.55 20.83 0.90
C GLN A 149 17.25 20.03 1.05
N ILE A 150 16.12 20.56 0.55
CA ILE A 150 14.82 19.89 0.61
C ILE A 150 14.90 18.53 -0.11
N VAL A 151 15.42 18.52 -1.32
CA VAL A 151 15.54 17.30 -2.13
C VAL A 151 16.51 16.31 -1.50
N GLY A 152 17.65 16.78 -0.99
CA GLY A 152 18.61 15.95 -0.27
C GLY A 152 17.98 15.27 0.95
N MET A 153 17.23 16.02 1.76
CA MET A 153 16.52 15.46 2.91
C MET A 153 15.45 14.46 2.50
N LEU A 154 14.69 14.73 1.43
CA LEU A 154 13.63 13.84 0.97
C LEU A 154 14.15 12.54 0.33
N TYR A 155 15.25 12.59 -0.42
CA TYR A 155 15.71 11.47 -1.25
C TYR A 155 16.95 10.74 -0.72
N LEU A 156 17.88 11.43 -0.04
CA LEU A 156 19.14 10.84 0.40
C LEU A 156 19.09 10.36 1.86
N THR A 157 18.06 10.72 2.61
CA THR A 157 17.93 10.34 4.03
C THR A 157 16.74 9.44 4.29
N THR A 158 16.72 8.83 5.48
CA THR A 158 15.56 8.11 6.01
C THR A 158 14.53 9.03 6.67
N GLY A 159 14.68 10.36 6.58
CA GLY A 159 13.69 11.34 7.03
C GLY A 159 12.61 11.66 6.00
N GLY A 160 12.76 11.15 4.76
CA GLY A 160 11.87 11.43 3.64
C GLY A 160 11.25 10.17 3.04
N ILE A 161 11.51 9.95 1.74
CA ILE A 161 10.95 8.86 0.93
C ILE A 161 11.29 7.49 1.53
N TRP A 162 12.53 7.34 2.02
CA TRP A 162 13.00 6.12 2.67
C TRP A 162 12.67 6.13 4.16
N GLY A 163 11.59 6.79 4.55
CA GLY A 163 11.13 6.90 5.92
C GLY A 163 10.52 5.64 6.49
N GLN A 164 10.07 5.76 7.73
CA GLN A 164 9.53 4.65 8.49
C GLN A 164 8.21 4.12 7.88
N LEU A 165 7.37 4.96 7.24
CA LEU A 165 6.24 4.50 6.42
C LEU A 165 6.63 3.49 5.34
N THR A 166 7.73 3.74 4.61
CA THR A 166 8.24 2.80 3.61
C THR A 166 8.78 1.54 4.28
N GLY A 167 9.38 1.67 5.47
CA GLY A 167 9.77 0.54 6.30
C GLY A 167 8.59 -0.32 6.77
N ILE A 168 7.49 0.27 7.24
CA ILE A 168 6.26 -0.45 7.59
C ILE A 168 5.70 -1.16 6.36
N SER A 169 5.75 -0.51 5.19
CA SER A 169 5.34 -1.14 3.95
C SER A 169 6.15 -2.41 3.64
N ALA A 170 7.48 -2.34 3.79
CA ALA A 170 8.39 -3.45 3.50
C ALA A 170 8.28 -4.60 4.53
N ASN A 171 8.26 -4.27 5.82
CA ASN A 171 8.40 -5.25 6.90
C ASN A 171 7.07 -5.81 7.43
N ILE A 172 5.96 -5.10 7.22
CA ILE A 172 4.67 -5.46 7.81
C ILE A 172 3.63 -5.65 6.71
N ILE A 173 3.36 -4.61 5.94
CA ILE A 173 2.24 -4.60 4.98
C ILE A 173 2.47 -5.62 3.86
N ALA A 174 3.68 -5.70 3.30
CA ALA A 174 3.97 -6.58 2.18
C ALA A 174 3.71 -8.07 2.50
N ILE A 175 4.09 -8.52 3.69
CA ILE A 175 3.89 -9.91 4.15
C ILE A 175 2.40 -10.21 4.30
N PHE A 176 1.66 -9.30 4.94
CA PHE A 176 0.22 -9.45 5.11
C PHE A 176 -0.51 -9.46 3.77
N VAL A 177 -0.17 -8.56 2.85
CA VAL A 177 -0.76 -8.55 1.50
C VAL A 177 -0.44 -9.84 0.74
N PHE A 178 0.79 -10.35 0.84
CA PHE A 178 1.17 -11.63 0.23
C PHE A 178 0.36 -12.79 0.83
N MET A 179 0.32 -12.91 2.16
CA MET A 179 -0.44 -13.96 2.85
C MET A 179 -1.93 -13.87 2.51
N GLY A 180 -2.46 -12.64 2.45
CA GLY A 180 -3.83 -12.38 2.06
C GLY A 180 -4.16 -12.86 0.64
N ALA A 181 -3.31 -12.50 -0.33
CA ALA A 181 -3.43 -12.98 -1.70
C ALA A 181 -3.32 -14.50 -1.78
N PHE A 182 -2.36 -15.11 -1.06
CA PHE A 182 -2.18 -16.56 -1.01
C PHE A 182 -3.44 -17.26 -0.48
N VAL A 183 -4.02 -16.82 0.63
CA VAL A 183 -5.25 -17.38 1.18
C VAL A 183 -6.44 -17.17 0.24
N GLY A 184 -6.50 -16.02 -0.45
CA GLY A 184 -7.53 -15.73 -1.45
C GLY A 184 -7.51 -16.72 -2.62
N GLU A 185 -6.32 -16.99 -3.18
CA GLU A 185 -6.14 -17.85 -4.36
C GLU A 185 -6.14 -19.35 -4.04
N THR A 186 -5.71 -19.76 -2.84
CA THR A 186 -5.68 -21.19 -2.44
C THR A 186 -7.05 -21.77 -2.06
N GLY A 187 -8.14 -21.03 -2.29
CA GLY A 187 -9.50 -21.46 -1.95
C GLY A 187 -9.92 -21.13 -0.52
N GLY A 188 -9.14 -20.31 0.21
CA GLY A 188 -9.49 -19.82 1.54
C GLY A 188 -10.84 -19.10 1.57
N GLY A 189 -11.24 -18.42 0.49
CA GLY A 189 -12.57 -17.84 0.36
C GLY A 189 -13.72 -18.86 0.43
N ALA A 190 -13.55 -20.05 -0.15
CA ALA A 190 -14.52 -21.14 -0.03
C ALA A 190 -14.50 -21.75 1.39
N GLY A 191 -13.32 -21.86 1.99
CA GLY A 191 -13.16 -22.24 3.40
C GLY A 191 -13.88 -21.30 4.36
N PHE A 192 -13.72 -19.98 4.17
CA PHE A 192 -14.38 -18.94 4.96
C PHE A 192 -15.89 -18.98 4.81
N ARG A 193 -16.40 -19.20 3.58
CA ARG A 193 -17.83 -19.42 3.36
C ARG A 193 -18.33 -20.61 4.17
N MET A 194 -17.65 -21.76 4.09
CA MET A 194 -18.05 -22.97 4.81
C MET A 194 -18.02 -22.77 6.33
N LEU A 195 -16.98 -22.11 6.85
CA LEU A 195 -16.86 -21.81 8.26
C LEU A 195 -17.99 -20.88 8.72
N SER A 196 -18.28 -19.85 7.94
CA SER A 196 -19.36 -18.88 8.22
C SER A 196 -20.72 -19.56 8.26
N ILE A 197 -21.01 -20.45 7.30
CA ILE A 197 -22.25 -21.24 7.27
C ILE A 197 -22.36 -22.12 8.52
N ARG A 198 -21.27 -22.78 8.93
CA ARG A 198 -21.26 -23.62 10.14
C ARG A 198 -21.44 -22.80 11.42
N ALA A 199 -20.78 -21.65 11.52
CA ALA A 199 -20.83 -20.80 12.70
C ALA A 199 -22.18 -20.10 12.87
N ALA A 200 -22.78 -19.62 11.79
CA ALA A 200 -23.92 -18.70 11.85
C ALA A 200 -25.19 -19.18 11.13
N GLY A 201 -25.11 -20.16 10.23
CA GLY A 201 -26.21 -20.52 9.35
C GLY A 201 -27.45 -21.09 10.07
N ARG A 202 -27.27 -21.73 11.23
CA ARG A 202 -28.37 -22.27 12.05
C ARG A 202 -29.01 -21.24 12.97
N LEU A 203 -28.44 -20.04 13.09
CA LEU A 203 -28.95 -19.00 13.97
C LEU A 203 -30.17 -18.31 13.35
N ARG A 204 -31.01 -17.72 14.19
CA ARG A 204 -32.06 -16.79 13.71
C ARG A 204 -31.41 -15.65 12.91
N GLY A 205 -31.92 -15.40 11.71
CA GLY A 205 -31.30 -14.47 10.75
C GLY A 205 -30.02 -15.01 10.11
N GLY A 206 -29.85 -16.34 10.08
CA GLY A 206 -28.63 -17.04 9.64
C GLY A 206 -27.95 -16.46 8.40
N PRO A 207 -28.66 -16.19 7.29
CA PRO A 207 -28.02 -15.70 6.06
C PRO A 207 -27.32 -14.34 6.22
N ALA A 208 -27.91 -13.43 7.00
CA ALA A 208 -27.30 -12.14 7.30
C ALA A 208 -26.06 -12.32 8.20
N LYS A 209 -26.14 -13.19 9.22
CA LYS A 209 -25.00 -13.48 10.09
C LYS A 209 -23.87 -14.21 9.37
N VAL A 210 -24.20 -15.11 8.43
CA VAL A 210 -23.22 -15.75 7.54
C VAL A 210 -22.52 -14.70 6.68
N ALA A 211 -23.26 -13.72 6.15
CA ALA A 211 -22.68 -12.60 5.41
C ALA A 211 -21.74 -11.75 6.28
N THR A 212 -22.14 -11.45 7.52
CA THR A 212 -21.29 -10.71 8.48
C THR A 212 -20.01 -11.45 8.80
N VAL A 213 -20.08 -12.74 9.16
CA VAL A 213 -18.90 -13.54 9.50
C VAL A 213 -17.99 -13.71 8.28
N ALA A 214 -18.57 -13.99 7.11
CA ALA A 214 -17.76 -14.16 5.88
C ALA A 214 -17.06 -12.86 5.49
N SER A 215 -17.74 -11.72 5.59
CA SER A 215 -17.17 -10.39 5.32
C SER A 215 -16.13 -10.00 6.35
N ALA A 216 -16.33 -10.33 7.62
CA ALA A 216 -15.32 -10.12 8.66
C ALA A 216 -14.06 -10.94 8.35
N MET A 217 -14.21 -12.24 8.07
CA MET A 217 -13.11 -13.13 7.70
C MET A 217 -12.36 -12.65 6.45
N PHE A 218 -13.07 -12.30 5.38
CA PHE A 218 -12.42 -11.78 4.17
C PHE A 218 -11.87 -10.36 4.36
N GLY A 219 -12.49 -9.57 5.24
CA GLY A 219 -12.01 -8.26 5.68
C GLY A 219 -10.64 -8.34 6.35
N THR A 220 -10.44 -9.37 7.18
CA THR A 220 -9.14 -9.65 7.84
C THR A 220 -7.98 -9.83 6.87
N ILE A 221 -8.29 -10.10 5.59
CA ILE A 221 -7.34 -10.32 4.51
C ILE A 221 -7.24 -9.10 3.60
N SER A 222 -8.40 -8.63 3.14
CA SER A 222 -8.46 -7.62 2.08
C SER A 222 -8.18 -6.21 2.58
N GLY A 223 -8.49 -5.91 3.85
CA GLY A 223 -8.36 -4.57 4.42
C GLY A 223 -9.17 -3.49 3.69
N SER A 224 -10.08 -3.88 2.79
CA SER A 224 -10.72 -2.99 1.82
C SER A 224 -12.19 -3.34 1.69
N ALA A 225 -13.05 -2.43 2.14
CA ALA A 225 -14.49 -2.60 2.08
C ALA A 225 -15.00 -2.84 0.65
N SER A 226 -14.46 -2.14 -0.35
CA SER A 226 -14.87 -2.33 -1.74
C SER A 226 -14.43 -3.67 -2.32
N ALA A 227 -13.23 -4.16 -1.95
CA ALA A 227 -12.77 -5.49 -2.34
C ALA A 227 -13.63 -6.57 -1.69
N ASN A 228 -13.96 -6.40 -0.41
CA ASN A 228 -14.86 -7.26 0.35
C ASN A 228 -16.22 -7.37 -0.36
N VAL A 229 -16.90 -6.26 -0.64
CA VAL A 229 -18.22 -6.28 -1.33
C VAL A 229 -18.14 -6.97 -2.70
N VAL A 230 -17.05 -6.79 -3.45
CA VAL A 230 -16.89 -7.43 -4.76
C VAL A 230 -16.74 -8.95 -4.64
N THR A 231 -16.10 -9.44 -3.59
CA THR A 231 -15.84 -10.89 -3.41
C THR A 231 -16.91 -11.58 -2.57
N THR A 232 -17.21 -11.08 -1.37
CA THR A 232 -18.23 -11.65 -0.48
C THR A 232 -19.63 -11.34 -0.97
N GLY A 233 -19.89 -10.09 -1.36
CA GLY A 233 -21.19 -9.63 -1.84
C GLY A 233 -21.71 -10.39 -3.05
N ALA A 234 -20.80 -10.85 -3.92
CA ALA A 234 -21.15 -11.66 -5.09
C ALA A 234 -21.89 -12.97 -4.75
N PHE A 235 -21.72 -13.50 -3.53
CA PHE A 235 -22.43 -14.70 -3.07
C PHE A 235 -23.36 -14.46 -1.88
N THR A 236 -23.07 -13.53 -0.98
CA THR A 236 -23.90 -13.26 0.21
C THR A 236 -25.20 -12.56 -0.16
N ILE A 237 -25.20 -11.61 -1.10
CA ILE A 237 -26.42 -10.90 -1.52
C ILE A 237 -27.40 -11.86 -2.22
N PRO A 238 -27.01 -12.69 -3.21
CA PRO A 238 -27.89 -13.71 -3.78
C PRO A 238 -28.37 -14.75 -2.75
N MET A 239 -27.54 -15.10 -1.77
CA MET A 239 -27.91 -16.04 -0.71
C MET A 239 -28.99 -15.47 0.20
N MET A 240 -28.83 -14.22 0.66
CA MET A 240 -29.82 -13.55 1.50
C MET A 240 -31.15 -13.36 0.75
N THR A 241 -31.10 -12.91 -0.50
CA THR A 241 -32.30 -12.67 -1.31
C THR A 241 -33.08 -13.97 -1.59
N LYS A 242 -32.39 -15.09 -1.89
CA LYS A 242 -33.03 -16.41 -2.05
C LYS A 242 -33.75 -16.91 -0.78
N LEU A 243 -33.34 -16.42 0.39
CA LEU A 243 -33.90 -16.82 1.68
C LEU A 243 -34.90 -15.80 2.24
N GLY A 244 -35.39 -14.88 1.39
CA GLY A 244 -36.51 -13.99 1.69
C GLY A 244 -36.14 -12.59 2.17
N PHE A 245 -34.84 -12.23 2.24
CA PHE A 245 -34.45 -10.85 2.53
C PHE A 245 -34.76 -9.93 1.34
N ARG A 246 -35.27 -8.73 1.64
CA ARG A 246 -35.48 -7.69 0.62
C ARG A 246 -34.13 -7.30 -0.01
N PRO A 247 -34.01 -7.16 -1.34
CA PRO A 247 -32.73 -6.83 -1.99
C PRO A 247 -32.02 -5.59 -1.42
N PRO A 248 -32.71 -4.47 -1.09
CA PRO A 248 -32.06 -3.32 -0.47
C PRO A 248 -31.47 -3.62 0.92
N PHE A 249 -32.17 -4.45 1.71
CA PHE A 249 -31.69 -4.86 3.03
C PHE A 249 -30.47 -5.77 2.92
N ALA A 250 -30.48 -6.74 1.99
CA ALA A 250 -29.34 -7.60 1.73
C ALA A 250 -28.09 -6.81 1.31
N ALA A 251 -28.26 -5.80 0.44
CA ALA A 251 -27.17 -4.91 0.05
C ALA A 251 -26.65 -4.06 1.22
N ALA A 252 -27.55 -3.56 2.08
CA ALA A 252 -27.17 -2.78 3.27
C ALA A 252 -26.38 -3.63 4.27
N VAL A 253 -26.82 -4.86 4.55
CA VAL A 253 -26.12 -5.81 5.43
C VAL A 253 -24.70 -6.06 4.91
N GLU A 254 -24.56 -6.34 3.62
CA GLU A 254 -23.25 -6.58 3.01
C GLU A 254 -22.34 -5.35 3.07
N ALA A 255 -22.87 -4.16 2.77
CA ALA A 255 -22.10 -2.92 2.78
C ALA A 255 -21.58 -2.59 4.19
N VAL A 256 -22.41 -2.77 5.22
CA VAL A 256 -22.02 -2.56 6.62
C VAL A 256 -21.01 -3.61 7.05
N ALA A 257 -21.31 -4.90 6.84
CA ALA A 257 -20.40 -6.00 7.19
C ALA A 257 -19.02 -5.85 6.52
N SER A 258 -18.99 -5.44 5.26
CA SER A 258 -17.75 -5.20 4.51
C SER A 258 -16.93 -4.04 5.06
N THR A 259 -17.59 -3.01 5.59
CA THR A 259 -16.94 -1.85 6.21
C THR A 259 -16.25 -2.25 7.52
N GLY A 260 -16.88 -3.12 8.32
CA GLY A 260 -16.27 -3.70 9.53
C GLY A 260 -14.97 -4.46 9.25
N GLY A 261 -14.83 -5.01 8.04
CA GLY A 261 -13.60 -5.64 7.58
C GLY A 261 -12.36 -4.73 7.59
N GLN A 262 -12.54 -3.40 7.56
CA GLN A 262 -11.41 -2.46 7.65
C GLN A 262 -10.82 -2.33 9.05
N ILE A 263 -11.54 -2.73 10.10
CA ILE A 263 -11.04 -2.69 11.48
C ILE A 263 -10.72 -4.08 12.03
N MET A 264 -11.13 -5.14 11.34
CA MET A 264 -10.92 -6.52 11.78
C MET A 264 -9.45 -6.95 11.57
N PRO A 265 -8.72 -7.33 12.64
CA PRO A 265 -7.38 -7.92 12.54
C PRO A 265 -7.34 -9.24 11.76
N PRO A 266 -6.18 -9.69 11.20
CA PRO A 266 -4.85 -9.15 11.43
C PRO A 266 -4.35 -8.18 10.36
N ILE A 267 -5.01 -7.99 9.22
CA ILE A 267 -4.49 -7.08 8.16
C ILE A 267 -5.09 -5.68 8.26
N MET A 268 -6.37 -5.58 8.62
CA MET A 268 -7.07 -4.31 8.78
C MET A 268 -6.95 -3.39 7.55
N GLY A 269 -7.53 -2.20 7.61
CA GLY A 269 -7.41 -1.18 6.57
C GLY A 269 -6.10 -0.40 6.68
N ALA A 270 -5.75 0.27 5.58
CA ALA A 270 -4.52 1.07 5.47
C ALA A 270 -4.32 2.09 6.61
N ALA A 271 -5.42 2.60 7.17
CA ALA A 271 -5.41 3.54 8.29
C ALA A 271 -4.75 2.97 9.56
N ALA A 272 -4.83 1.67 9.82
CA ALA A 272 -4.21 1.03 10.98
C ALA A 272 -2.67 1.10 10.91
N PHE A 273 -2.10 0.94 9.71
CA PHE A 273 -0.66 1.08 9.49
C PHE A 273 -0.18 2.53 9.63
N ILE A 274 -0.98 3.50 9.15
CA ILE A 274 -0.70 4.92 9.36
C ILE A 274 -0.77 5.27 10.86
N MET A 275 -1.71 4.69 11.60
CA MET A 275 -1.79 4.88 13.05
C MET A 275 -0.56 4.31 13.77
N ALA A 276 -0.11 3.11 13.39
CA ALA A 276 1.13 2.51 13.93
C ALA A 276 2.33 3.43 13.75
N GLU A 277 2.43 4.04 12.58
CA GLU A 277 3.45 5.03 12.30
C GLU A 277 3.33 6.27 13.19
N LEU A 278 2.17 6.96 13.14
CA LEU A 278 2.01 8.25 13.80
C LEU A 278 2.14 8.15 15.32
N THR A 279 1.70 7.03 15.89
CA THR A 279 1.77 6.77 17.33
C THR A 279 3.08 6.11 17.77
N GLN A 280 3.91 5.67 16.81
CA GLN A 280 5.11 4.87 17.08
C GLN A 280 4.83 3.62 17.91
N THR A 281 3.62 3.06 17.78
CA THR A 281 3.22 1.83 18.48
C THR A 281 3.31 0.62 17.55
N PRO A 282 3.76 -0.54 18.04
CA PRO A 282 3.81 -1.74 17.21
C PRO A 282 2.44 -2.08 16.63
N TYR A 283 2.42 -2.43 15.33
CA TYR A 283 1.18 -2.76 14.62
C TYR A 283 0.35 -3.82 15.34
N LEU A 284 0.99 -4.86 15.90
CA LEU A 284 0.30 -5.92 16.63
C LEU A 284 -0.42 -5.40 17.88
N THR A 285 0.09 -4.35 18.53
CA THR A 285 -0.57 -3.70 19.66
C THR A 285 -1.85 -2.99 19.21
N ILE A 286 -1.79 -2.28 18.09
CA ILE A 286 -2.98 -1.64 17.50
C ILE A 286 -3.99 -2.69 17.07
N ALA A 287 -3.54 -3.77 16.42
CA ALA A 287 -4.40 -4.87 16.00
C ALA A 287 -5.09 -5.54 17.20
N ALA A 288 -4.35 -5.79 18.28
CA ALA A 288 -4.93 -6.31 19.52
C ALA A 288 -5.96 -5.35 20.13
N ALA A 289 -5.67 -4.04 20.14
CA ALA A 289 -6.60 -3.03 20.64
C ALA A 289 -7.86 -2.91 19.77
N ALA A 290 -7.75 -3.10 18.45
CA ALA A 290 -8.85 -3.05 17.51
C ALA A 290 -9.75 -4.29 17.52
N PHE A 291 -9.28 -5.41 18.10
CA PHE A 291 -10.04 -6.65 18.12
C PHE A 291 -11.41 -6.50 18.81
N LEU A 292 -11.46 -5.88 19.99
CA LEU A 292 -12.73 -5.71 20.71
C LEU A 292 -13.71 -4.79 19.95
N PRO A 293 -13.32 -3.58 19.48
CA PRO A 293 -14.16 -2.79 18.58
C PRO A 293 -14.63 -3.53 17.34
N ALA A 294 -13.77 -4.35 16.73
CA ALA A 294 -14.11 -5.11 15.53
C ALA A 294 -15.11 -6.24 15.78
N VAL A 295 -15.12 -6.83 16.97
CA VAL A 295 -16.11 -7.85 17.38
C VAL A 295 -17.44 -7.22 17.77
N LEU A 296 -17.41 -6.01 18.34
CA LEU A 296 -18.62 -5.27 18.70
C LEU A 296 -19.34 -4.67 17.48
N TYR A 297 -18.60 -4.39 16.40
CA TYR A 297 -19.11 -3.92 15.12
C TYR A 297 -19.90 -5.02 14.39
#